data_AF-A0A1Z8A2V9-F1
#
_entry.id   AF-A0A1Z8A2V9-F1
#
_cell.length_a   1.000
_cell.length_b   1.000
_cell.length_c   1.000
_cell.angle_alpha   90.00
_cell.angle_beta   90.00
_cell.angle_gamma   90.00
#
_symmetry.space_group_name_H-M   'P 1'
#
loop_
_entity.id
_entity.type
_entity.pdbx_description
1 polymer ?
#
loop_
_entity_poly.entity_id
_entity_poly.type
_entity_poly.pdbx_seq_one_letter_code
_entity_poly.pdbx_strand_id
1 'polypeptide(L)'
;MNKITSQSRFIVQLNLVDLVTLTGVLLIAGVIALTLAEQFEYALGLLYLALLADGIDGPLARKYGTTREFGRYLDGFVDVFDYLVAPTLFLYVWGFDAWYQCLIMVLFVICGIIRLAVFNEEGNIEDEGGLGYLGMPVFWSSLCLGLVYLISFVIGKTAVFWLLTVVLPVYSVLMVYNRRFWKPQNMKVMLGVLIVGALLFFVLGSTGGQIYNHLWTALLAIIPLVIGGIIHMIVVTKDLFSFLKIPINTRLFGANKTLRGFVVMPLASIPGVYLIHWLAEVRGDALTMELFSIPAWWLGVLLGLAYAAAEIPNSFIKRRMGVAPGETPQRFKLFFVIADQLDSTIGCLLVYVFLLQMPMLTLASTFVIAPVIALLVKQVLFVLGLKSTRR
;
A
#
# COMPACT_ATOMS: atom_id res chain seq x y z
N MET A 1 -33.78 -33.40 43.43
CA MET A 1 -32.62 -34.31 43.34
C MET A 1 -32.88 -35.29 42.20
N ASN A 2 -32.13 -35.19 41.11
CA ASN A 2 -31.88 -36.30 40.17
C ASN A 2 -30.64 -35.95 39.35
N LYS A 3 -29.49 -36.25 39.95
CA LYS A 3 -28.16 -36.11 39.35
C LYS A 3 -27.80 -37.50 38.82
N ILE A 4 -28.29 -37.85 37.63
CA ILE A 4 -27.74 -38.99 36.88
C ILE A 4 -26.48 -38.45 36.20
N THR A 5 -25.39 -38.51 36.96
CA THR A 5 -24.05 -38.19 36.50
C THR A 5 -23.61 -39.20 35.44
N SER A 6 -23.69 -38.79 34.17
CA SER A 6 -22.69 -39.23 33.19
C SER A 6 -21.35 -38.73 33.72
N GLN A 7 -20.60 -39.58 34.43
CA GLN A 7 -19.25 -39.26 34.90
C GLN A 7 -18.33 -39.13 33.68
N SER A 8 -18.28 -37.93 33.12
CA SER A 8 -17.21 -37.51 32.22
C SER A 8 -15.87 -37.73 32.93
N ARG A 9 -14.92 -38.43 32.29
CA ARG A 9 -13.54 -38.56 32.79
C ARG A 9 -12.79 -37.21 32.83
N PHE A 10 -13.32 -36.19 32.16
CA PHE A 10 -12.75 -34.86 32.04
C PHE A 10 -13.58 -33.81 32.78
N ILE A 11 -12.91 -32.76 33.29
CA ILE A 11 -13.52 -31.66 34.07
C ILE A 11 -14.55 -30.85 33.27
N VAL A 12 -14.47 -30.87 31.94
CA VAL A 12 -15.42 -30.25 31.02
C VAL A 12 -15.51 -31.07 29.74
N GLN A 13 -16.69 -31.12 29.12
CA GLN A 13 -16.88 -31.68 27.79
C GLN A 13 -16.93 -30.54 26.77
N LEU A 14 -16.02 -30.58 25.78
CA LEU A 14 -15.94 -29.58 24.72
C LEU A 14 -16.91 -29.95 23.59
N ASN A 15 -17.63 -28.95 23.07
CA ASN A 15 -18.45 -29.06 21.87
C ASN A 15 -17.65 -28.59 20.63
N LEU A 16 -18.26 -28.74 19.45
CA LEU A 16 -17.61 -28.36 18.18
C LEU A 16 -17.26 -26.87 18.11
N VAL A 17 -18.05 -25.99 18.72
CA VAL A 17 -17.79 -24.54 18.71
C VAL A 17 -16.62 -24.20 19.64
N ASP A 18 -16.52 -24.84 20.81
CA ASP A 18 -15.36 -24.65 21.68
C ASP A 18 -14.06 -25.11 20.97
N LEU A 19 -14.14 -26.17 20.15
CA LEU A 19 -13.01 -26.59 19.32
C LEU A 19 -12.65 -25.54 18.26
N VAL A 20 -13.64 -24.86 17.67
CA VAL A 20 -13.39 -23.73 16.74
C VAL A 20 -12.68 -22.60 17.47
N THR A 21 -13.14 -22.17 18.65
CA THR A 21 -12.45 -21.15 19.45
C THR A 21 -11.01 -21.59 19.78
N LEU A 22 -10.78 -22.86 20.10
CA LEU A 22 -9.43 -23.41 20.33
C LEU A 22 -8.54 -23.46 19.06
N THR A 23 -9.12 -23.50 17.85
CA THR A 23 -8.30 -23.30 16.64
C THR A 23 -7.70 -21.91 16.57
N GLY A 24 -8.34 -20.90 17.17
CA GLY A 24 -7.78 -19.56 17.35
C GLY A 24 -6.43 -19.60 18.06
N VAL A 25 -6.29 -20.40 19.13
CA VAL A 25 -5.02 -20.57 19.86
C VAL A 25 -3.91 -21.12 18.96
N LEU A 26 -4.23 -22.09 18.08
CA LEU A 26 -3.26 -22.65 17.14
C LEU A 26 -2.81 -21.60 16.11
N LEU A 27 -3.75 -20.80 15.61
CA LEU A 27 -3.46 -19.70 14.68
C LEU A 27 -2.57 -18.66 15.35
N ILE A 28 -2.90 -18.25 16.58
CA ILE A 28 -2.12 -17.27 17.35
C ILE A 28 -0.72 -17.79 17.67
N ALA A 29 -0.57 -19.07 18.02
CA ALA A 29 0.75 -19.67 18.20
C ALA A 29 1.60 -19.59 16.92
N GLY A 30 0.96 -19.80 15.75
CA GLY A 30 1.59 -19.55 14.46
C GLY A 30 1.94 -18.08 14.22
N VAL A 31 1.07 -17.13 14.60
CA VAL A 31 1.34 -15.69 14.50
C VAL A 31 2.56 -15.32 15.33
N ILE A 32 2.65 -15.80 16.56
CA ILE A 32 3.79 -15.61 17.44
C ILE A 32 5.06 -16.18 16.82
N ALA A 33 5.02 -17.42 16.33
CA ALA A 33 6.17 -18.06 15.70
C ALA A 33 6.67 -17.30 14.45
N LEU A 34 5.75 -16.89 13.57
CA LEU A 34 6.08 -16.11 12.38
C LEU A 34 6.62 -14.72 12.72
N THR A 35 6.05 -14.08 13.74
CA THR A 35 6.52 -12.79 14.26
C THR A 35 7.95 -12.89 14.77
N LEU A 36 8.25 -13.90 15.60
CA LEU A 36 9.60 -14.15 16.13
C LEU A 36 10.61 -14.52 15.04
N ALA A 37 10.14 -15.11 13.93
CA ALA A 37 10.95 -15.36 12.73
C ALA A 37 11.06 -14.14 11.80
N GLU A 38 10.56 -12.97 12.22
CA GLU A 38 10.52 -11.72 11.44
C GLU A 38 9.77 -11.84 10.10
N GLN A 39 8.88 -12.83 9.97
CA GLN A 39 8.00 -13.04 8.83
C GLN A 39 6.69 -12.27 9.01
N PHE A 40 6.80 -10.94 9.10
CA PHE A 40 5.72 -10.04 9.49
C PHE A 40 4.48 -10.14 8.60
N GLU A 41 4.65 -10.25 7.28
CA GLU A 41 3.55 -10.36 6.33
C GLU A 41 2.76 -11.65 6.55
N TYR A 42 3.45 -12.79 6.70
CA TYR A 42 2.78 -14.06 6.99
C TYR A 42 2.11 -14.05 8.37
N ALA A 43 2.74 -13.43 9.37
CA ALA A 43 2.17 -13.25 10.70
C ALA A 43 0.86 -12.45 10.65
N LEU A 44 0.81 -11.35 9.89
CA LEU A 44 -0.42 -10.57 9.70
C LEU A 44 -1.49 -11.33 8.91
N GLY A 45 -1.09 -12.10 7.90
CA GLY A 45 -2.02 -12.96 7.16
C GLY A 45 -2.69 -13.99 8.06
N LEU A 46 -1.92 -14.62 8.94
CA LEU A 46 -2.42 -15.60 9.90
C LEU A 46 -3.24 -14.94 11.03
N LEU A 47 -2.87 -13.73 11.46
CA LEU A 47 -3.64 -12.93 12.42
C LEU A 47 -5.03 -12.61 11.87
N TYR A 48 -5.14 -12.25 10.59
CA TYR A 48 -6.43 -12.01 9.94
C TYR A 48 -7.29 -13.28 9.83
N LEU A 49 -6.66 -14.45 9.71
CA LEU A 49 -7.37 -15.73 9.79
C LEU A 49 -7.82 -16.06 11.22
N ALA A 50 -7.05 -15.69 12.25
CA ALA A 50 -7.46 -15.83 13.65
C ALA A 50 -8.71 -14.98 13.94
N LEU A 51 -8.70 -13.70 13.52
CA LEU A 51 -9.86 -12.81 13.58
C LEU A 51 -11.09 -13.37 12.85
N LEU A 52 -10.87 -14.09 11.75
CA LEU A 52 -11.96 -14.72 11.00
C LEU A 52 -12.53 -15.92 11.76
N ALA A 53 -11.69 -16.72 12.41
CA ALA A 53 -12.14 -17.84 13.24
C ALA A 53 -12.98 -17.33 14.42
N ASP A 54 -12.52 -16.29 15.11
CA ASP A 54 -13.23 -15.60 16.19
C ASP A 54 -14.59 -15.06 15.73
N GLY A 55 -14.61 -14.29 14.64
CA GLY A 55 -15.86 -13.71 14.12
C GLY A 55 -16.94 -14.73 13.72
N ILE A 56 -16.58 -16.00 13.54
CA ILE A 56 -17.50 -17.09 13.12
C ILE A 56 -18.02 -17.90 14.32
N ASP A 57 -17.30 -17.98 15.44
CA ASP A 57 -17.67 -18.90 16.53
C ASP A 57 -18.98 -18.50 17.23
N GLY A 58 -19.22 -17.21 17.45
CA GLY A 58 -20.44 -16.68 18.05
C GLY A 58 -21.68 -16.94 17.20
N PRO A 59 -21.65 -16.64 15.89
CA PRO A 59 -22.68 -17.07 14.95
C PRO A 59 -22.92 -18.60 14.94
N LEU A 60 -21.86 -19.41 14.99
CA LEU A 60 -22.00 -20.87 15.04
C LEU A 60 -22.64 -21.34 16.36
N ALA A 61 -22.24 -20.78 17.50
CA ALA A 61 -22.83 -21.07 18.80
C ALA A 61 -24.33 -20.80 18.82
N ARG A 62 -24.76 -19.65 18.27
CA ARG A 62 -26.18 -19.29 18.15
C ARG A 62 -26.93 -20.23 17.20
N LYS A 63 -26.31 -20.58 16.07
CA LYS A 63 -26.92 -21.47 15.07
C LYS A 63 -27.15 -22.90 15.60
N TYR A 64 -26.20 -23.43 16.36
CA TYR A 64 -26.29 -24.78 16.93
C TYR A 64 -26.93 -24.83 18.33
N GLY A 65 -27.32 -23.69 18.89
CA GLY A 65 -27.93 -23.62 20.22
C GLY A 65 -26.97 -24.04 21.34
N THR A 66 -25.66 -23.89 21.15
CA THR A 66 -24.61 -24.32 22.09
C THR A 66 -24.05 -23.16 22.92
N THR A 67 -24.75 -22.03 23.00
CA THR A 67 -24.34 -20.86 23.78
C THR A 67 -24.33 -21.17 25.28
N ARG A 68 -23.20 -20.92 25.95
CA ARG A 68 -23.00 -21.18 27.38
C ARG A 68 -21.94 -20.26 27.98
N GLU A 69 -21.97 -20.05 29.29
CA GLU A 69 -21.03 -19.16 30.00
C GLU A 69 -19.58 -19.60 29.83
N PHE A 70 -19.28 -20.89 29.98
CA PHE A 70 -17.91 -21.40 29.77
C PHE A 70 -17.36 -21.06 28.39
N GLY A 71 -18.18 -21.13 27.33
CA GLY A 71 -17.75 -20.78 25.98
C GLY A 71 -17.38 -19.30 25.89
N ARG A 72 -18.15 -18.43 26.55
CA ARG A 72 -17.86 -17.00 26.66
C ARG A 72 -16.58 -16.71 27.44
N TYR A 73 -16.30 -17.46 28.52
CA TYR A 73 -15.03 -17.34 29.23
C TYR A 73 -13.85 -17.82 28.38
N LEU A 74 -14.00 -18.95 27.69
CA LEU A 74 -12.98 -19.50 26.80
C LEU A 74 -12.63 -18.50 25.70
N ASP A 75 -13.64 -17.96 25.03
CA ASP A 75 -13.56 -16.89 24.02
C ASP A 75 -12.78 -15.68 24.56
N GLY A 76 -13.20 -15.13 25.71
CA GLY A 76 -12.51 -14.00 26.34
C GLY A 76 -11.05 -14.27 26.72
N PHE A 77 -10.66 -15.51 27.04
CA PHE A 77 -9.25 -15.86 27.24
C PHE A 77 -8.48 -15.88 25.92
N VAL A 78 -9.07 -16.42 24.84
CA VAL A 78 -8.43 -16.46 23.51
C VAL A 78 -8.29 -15.04 22.93
N ASP A 79 -9.30 -14.18 23.12
CA ASP A 79 -9.29 -12.76 22.75
C ASP A 79 -8.09 -11.98 23.29
N VAL A 80 -7.66 -12.26 24.53
CA VAL A 80 -6.48 -11.63 25.12
C VAL A 80 -5.24 -11.97 24.30
N PHE A 81 -5.11 -13.22 23.87
CA PHE A 81 -3.98 -13.63 23.05
C PHE A 81 -4.06 -13.06 21.63
N ASP A 82 -5.24 -13.07 21.02
CA ASP A 82 -5.45 -12.65 19.63
C ASP A 82 -5.33 -11.14 19.46
N TYR A 83 -5.97 -10.36 20.35
CA TYR A 83 -6.12 -8.92 20.16
C TYR A 83 -5.15 -8.07 20.96
N LEU A 84 -4.53 -8.64 22.00
CA LEU A 84 -3.60 -7.89 22.86
C LEU A 84 -2.18 -8.44 22.75
N VAL A 85 -1.98 -9.73 23.05
CA VAL A 85 -0.62 -10.31 23.13
C VAL A 85 0.03 -10.38 21.75
N ALA A 86 -0.63 -10.96 20.76
CA ALA A 86 -0.06 -11.11 19.42
C ALA A 86 0.27 -9.74 18.76
N PRO A 87 -0.63 -8.73 18.76
CA PRO A 87 -0.31 -7.40 18.25
C PRO A 87 0.82 -6.69 19.01
N THR A 88 0.85 -6.82 20.34
CA THR A 88 1.91 -6.22 21.16
C THR A 88 3.27 -6.85 20.87
N LEU A 89 3.34 -8.18 20.79
CA LEU A 89 4.57 -8.89 20.45
C LEU A 89 5.02 -8.53 19.04
N PHE A 90 4.08 -8.46 18.09
CA PHE A 90 4.36 -8.01 16.72
C PHE A 90 5.02 -6.64 16.72
N LEU A 91 4.43 -5.65 17.39
CA LEU A 91 4.99 -4.31 17.44
C LEU A 91 6.38 -4.29 18.07
N TYR A 92 6.57 -5.02 19.18
CA TYR A 92 7.87 -5.10 19.87
C TYR A 92 8.96 -5.68 18.97
N VAL A 93 8.73 -6.86 18.37
CA VAL A 93 9.69 -7.52 17.48
C VAL A 93 9.89 -6.71 16.19
N TRP A 94 8.85 -6.02 15.74
CA TRP A 94 8.95 -5.10 14.61
C TRP A 94 9.76 -3.84 14.96
N GLY A 95 10.19 -3.62 16.20
CA GLY A 95 11.11 -2.55 16.60
C GLY A 95 10.45 -1.35 17.28
N PHE A 96 9.21 -1.48 17.75
CA PHE A 96 8.57 -0.52 18.64
C PHE A 96 8.94 -0.85 20.11
N ASP A 97 10.24 -0.83 20.41
CA ASP A 97 10.85 -1.45 21.58
C ASP A 97 11.52 -0.45 22.57
N ALA A 98 11.41 0.86 22.32
CA ALA A 98 11.93 1.85 23.25
C ALA A 98 11.21 1.79 24.61
N TRP A 99 11.90 2.16 25.70
CA TRP A 99 11.33 2.03 27.06
C TRP A 99 9.95 2.68 27.21
N TYR A 100 9.71 3.86 26.62
CA TYR A 100 8.42 4.55 26.66
C TYR A 100 7.38 3.89 25.75
N GLN A 101 7.79 3.28 24.64
CA GLN A 101 6.93 2.50 23.75
C GLN A 101 6.44 1.22 24.43
N CYS A 102 7.31 0.56 25.18
CA CYS A 102 6.95 -0.58 26.03
C CYS A 102 5.90 -0.18 27.09
N LEU A 103 6.05 0.98 27.74
CA LEU A 103 5.03 1.47 28.69
C LEU A 103 3.68 1.74 28.01
N ILE A 104 3.70 2.28 26.78
CA ILE A 104 2.49 2.49 25.98
C ILE A 104 1.81 1.16 25.63
N MET A 105 2.58 0.15 25.25
CA MET A 105 2.05 -1.20 24.98
C MET A 105 1.49 -1.85 26.24
N VAL A 106 2.13 -1.67 27.40
CA VAL A 106 1.59 -2.14 28.68
C VAL A 106 0.27 -1.45 29.01
N LEU A 107 0.17 -0.14 28.82
CA LEU A 107 -1.09 0.60 28.97
C LEU A 107 -2.18 0.05 28.05
N PHE A 108 -1.84 -0.21 26.77
CA PHE A 108 -2.75 -0.83 25.80
C PHE A 108 -3.26 -2.19 26.26
N VAL A 109 -2.38 -3.08 26.73
CA VAL A 109 -2.78 -4.40 27.25
C VAL A 109 -3.67 -4.28 28.49
N ILE A 110 -3.34 -3.39 29.43
CA ILE A 110 -4.15 -3.17 30.65
C ILE A 110 -5.56 -2.69 30.29
N CYS A 111 -5.67 -1.64 29.47
CA CYS A 111 -6.96 -1.11 29.03
C CYS A 111 -7.76 -2.15 28.24
N GLY A 112 -7.08 -2.94 27.41
CA GLY A 112 -7.67 -4.03 26.64
C GLY A 112 -8.26 -5.12 27.52
N ILE A 113 -7.53 -5.60 28.52
CA ILE A 113 -8.02 -6.61 29.47
C ILE A 113 -9.26 -6.11 30.22
N ILE A 114 -9.22 -4.85 30.71
CA ILE A 114 -10.37 -4.23 31.40
C ILE A 114 -11.59 -4.21 30.47
N ARG A 115 -11.41 -3.77 29.21
CA ARG A 115 -12.50 -3.75 28.23
C ARG A 115 -13.04 -5.16 27.99
N LEU A 116 -12.18 -6.16 27.73
CA LEU A 116 -12.62 -7.55 27.50
C LEU A 116 -13.38 -8.12 28.70
N ALA A 117 -12.94 -7.81 29.93
CA ALA A 117 -13.66 -8.21 31.13
C ALA A 117 -15.07 -7.59 31.19
N VAL A 118 -15.19 -6.28 30.93
CA VAL A 118 -16.50 -5.59 30.84
C VAL A 118 -17.37 -6.20 29.75
N PHE A 119 -16.80 -6.55 28.60
CA PHE A 119 -17.56 -7.19 27.51
C PHE A 119 -18.04 -8.60 27.86
N ASN A 120 -17.27 -9.36 28.64
CA ASN A 120 -17.66 -10.70 29.08
C ASN A 120 -18.84 -10.65 30.09
N GLU A 121 -18.86 -9.62 30.93
CA GLU A 121 -19.93 -9.36 31.90
C GLU A 121 -21.19 -8.77 31.25
N GLU A 122 -21.06 -7.65 30.54
CA GLU A 122 -22.18 -6.86 30.02
C GLU A 122 -22.67 -7.31 28.62
N GLY A 123 -21.79 -7.91 27.82
CA GLY A 123 -22.10 -8.29 26.44
C GLY A 123 -22.29 -7.10 25.48
N ASN A 124 -23.20 -7.24 24.51
CA ASN A 124 -23.53 -6.16 23.58
C ASN A 124 -24.63 -5.28 24.18
N ILE A 125 -24.53 -3.97 23.99
CA ILE A 125 -25.55 -3.02 24.42
C ILE A 125 -26.51 -2.78 23.25
N GLU A 126 -27.81 -2.91 23.50
CA GLU A 126 -28.88 -2.51 22.59
C GLU A 126 -29.52 -1.21 23.08
N ASP A 127 -29.64 -0.24 22.19
CA ASP A 127 -30.27 1.06 22.48
C ASP A 127 -30.87 1.65 21.19
N GLU A 128 -31.56 2.81 21.24
CA GLU A 128 -32.30 3.39 20.09
C GLU A 128 -31.48 3.51 18.77
N GLY A 129 -30.15 3.66 18.86
CA GLY A 129 -29.25 3.67 17.69
C GLY A 129 -28.82 2.30 17.14
N GLY A 130 -29.36 1.19 17.63
CA GLY A 130 -29.02 -0.21 17.26
C GLY A 130 -28.07 -0.91 18.23
N LEU A 131 -27.48 -2.03 17.82
CA LEU A 131 -26.44 -2.77 18.57
C LEU A 131 -25.11 -2.00 18.65
N GLY A 132 -24.46 -2.00 19.81
CA GLY A 132 -23.17 -1.34 20.04
C GLY A 132 -22.34 -2.00 21.14
N TYR A 133 -21.13 -1.46 21.33
CA TYR A 133 -20.21 -1.86 22.39
C TYR A 133 -19.99 -0.70 23.38
N LEU A 134 -19.78 -1.04 24.66
CA LEU A 134 -19.25 -0.10 25.64
C LEU A 134 -17.73 0.02 25.48
N GLY A 135 -17.23 1.23 25.31
CA GLY A 135 -15.83 1.46 25.02
C GLY A 135 -15.42 0.95 23.63
N MET A 136 -14.25 1.38 23.18
CA MET A 136 -13.77 1.03 21.85
C MET A 136 -13.45 -0.47 21.75
N PRO A 137 -13.96 -1.20 20.73
CA PRO A 137 -13.74 -2.63 20.62
C PRO A 137 -12.29 -3.01 20.41
N VAL A 138 -11.82 -4.02 21.14
CA VAL A 138 -10.39 -4.38 21.17
C VAL A 138 -9.93 -4.98 19.84
N PHE A 139 -10.77 -5.77 19.15
CA PHE A 139 -10.43 -6.42 17.87
C PHE A 139 -9.98 -5.44 16.76
N TRP A 140 -10.29 -4.14 16.88
CA TRP A 140 -9.77 -3.13 15.96
C TRP A 140 -8.24 -3.04 16.01
N SER A 141 -7.59 -3.50 17.08
CA SER A 141 -6.12 -3.51 17.22
C SER A 141 -5.46 -4.28 16.08
N SER A 142 -5.94 -5.50 15.82
CA SER A 142 -5.37 -6.40 14.81
C SER A 142 -5.64 -5.92 13.38
N LEU A 143 -6.82 -5.33 13.13
CA LEU A 143 -7.12 -4.68 11.85
C LEU A 143 -6.23 -3.45 11.62
N CYS A 144 -6.15 -2.56 12.62
CA CYS A 144 -5.32 -1.36 12.58
C CYS A 144 -3.84 -1.70 12.47
N LEU A 145 -3.36 -2.80 13.07
CA LEU A 145 -1.98 -3.25 12.94
C LEU A 145 -1.61 -3.53 11.48
N GLY A 146 -2.46 -4.28 10.77
CA GLY A 146 -2.29 -4.52 9.33
C GLY A 146 -2.28 -3.22 8.52
N LEU A 147 -3.20 -2.29 8.82
CA LEU A 147 -3.24 -0.99 8.16
C LEU A 147 -1.98 -0.16 8.42
N VAL A 148 -1.52 -0.10 9.67
CA VAL A 148 -0.31 0.62 10.06
C VAL A 148 0.92 0.03 9.39
N TYR A 149 1.01 -1.29 9.30
CA TYR A 149 2.05 -1.98 8.56
C TYR A 149 2.05 -1.58 7.07
N LEU A 150 0.88 -1.53 6.42
CA LEU A 150 0.76 -1.05 5.04
C LEU A 150 1.09 0.44 4.88
N ILE A 151 0.76 1.29 5.86
CA ILE A 151 1.12 2.71 5.83
C ILE A 151 2.63 2.90 5.99
N SER A 152 3.31 2.01 6.73
CA SER A 152 4.76 2.06 6.93
C SER A 152 5.55 1.95 5.64
N PHE A 153 4.98 1.27 4.65
CA PHE A 153 5.50 1.23 3.30
C PHE A 153 5.55 2.63 2.69
N VAL A 154 4.49 3.43 2.82
CA VAL A 154 4.37 4.76 2.20
C VAL A 154 5.19 5.83 2.92
N ILE A 155 5.06 5.96 4.23
CA ILE A 155 5.66 7.07 5.00
C ILE A 155 6.95 6.67 5.74
N GLY A 156 7.34 5.41 5.67
CA GLY A 156 8.49 4.86 6.38
C GLY A 156 8.15 4.40 7.80
N LYS A 157 8.90 3.41 8.27
CA LYS A 157 8.77 2.79 9.58
C LYS A 157 8.91 3.78 10.74
N THR A 158 9.90 4.68 10.67
CA THR A 158 10.13 5.70 11.69
C THR A 158 8.94 6.65 11.87
N ALA A 159 8.34 7.12 10.78
CA ALA A 159 7.17 7.99 10.83
C ALA A 159 5.95 7.27 11.43
N VAL A 160 5.77 5.99 11.09
CA VAL A 160 4.75 5.13 11.69
C VAL A 160 4.94 4.96 13.20
N PHE A 161 6.17 4.79 13.68
CA PHE A 161 6.43 4.67 15.12
C PHE A 161 6.10 5.97 15.88
N TRP A 162 6.38 7.12 15.30
CA TRP A 162 5.92 8.40 15.86
C TRP A 162 4.40 8.48 15.93
N LEU A 163 3.71 8.06 14.86
CA LEU A 163 2.25 8.01 14.83
C LEU A 163 1.69 7.06 15.92
N LEU A 164 2.24 5.85 16.04
CA LEU A 164 1.82 4.86 17.04
C LEU A 164 2.02 5.35 18.47
N THR A 165 3.09 6.10 18.73
CA THR A 165 3.36 6.69 20.06
C THR A 165 2.24 7.62 20.53
N VAL A 166 1.49 8.23 19.59
CA VAL A 166 0.34 9.09 19.90
C VAL A 166 -0.97 8.31 19.83
N VAL A 167 -1.14 7.46 18.82
CA VAL A 167 -2.41 6.78 18.55
C VAL A 167 -2.71 5.67 19.56
N LEU A 168 -1.70 4.87 19.95
CA LEU A 168 -1.92 3.76 20.88
C LEU A 168 -2.44 4.23 22.25
N PRO A 169 -1.85 5.24 22.93
CA PRO A 169 -2.41 5.74 24.19
C PRO A 169 -3.83 6.27 24.06
N VAL A 170 -4.14 7.00 22.98
CA VAL A 170 -5.49 7.48 22.72
C VAL A 170 -6.46 6.30 22.58
N TYR A 171 -6.08 5.29 21.79
CA TYR A 171 -6.86 4.07 21.62
C TYR A 171 -7.11 3.35 22.95
N SER A 172 -6.07 3.20 23.80
CA SER A 172 -6.19 2.60 25.14
C SER A 172 -7.20 3.35 26.02
N VAL A 173 -7.16 4.68 26.03
CA VAL A 173 -8.13 5.49 26.78
C VAL A 173 -9.55 5.31 26.24
N LEU A 174 -9.71 5.26 24.91
CA LEU A 174 -11.02 5.04 24.28
C LEU A 174 -11.62 3.66 24.59
N MET A 175 -10.80 2.63 24.86
CA MET A 175 -11.30 1.30 25.28
C MET A 175 -12.01 1.33 26.62
N VAL A 176 -11.53 2.14 27.56
CA VAL A 176 -12.11 2.27 28.92
C VAL A 176 -13.03 3.49 29.06
N TYR A 177 -13.17 4.28 27.99
CA TYR A 177 -14.05 5.44 27.98
C TYR A 177 -15.51 4.99 27.91
N ASN A 178 -16.32 5.46 28.87
CA ASN A 178 -17.74 5.13 28.96
C ASN A 178 -18.56 5.87 27.88
N ARG A 179 -18.40 5.42 26.63
CA ARG A 179 -19.20 5.81 25.48
C ARG A 179 -19.53 4.60 24.65
N ARG A 180 -20.64 4.73 23.93
CA ARG A 180 -21.07 3.77 22.94
C ARG A 180 -20.21 3.88 21.68
N PHE A 181 -19.70 2.74 21.22
CA PHE A 181 -19.07 2.59 19.93
C PHE A 181 -19.91 1.76 18.97
N TRP A 182 -19.82 2.10 17.70
CA TRP A 182 -20.56 1.45 16.64
C TRP A 182 -20.08 0.00 16.43
N LYS A 183 -21.05 -0.91 16.29
CA LYS A 183 -20.80 -2.30 15.88
C LYS A 183 -21.08 -2.44 14.38
N PRO A 184 -20.12 -2.94 13.59
CA PRO A 184 -20.37 -3.27 12.19
C PRO A 184 -21.52 -4.27 12.06
N GLN A 185 -22.61 -3.88 11.40
CA GLN A 185 -23.79 -4.74 11.25
C GLN A 185 -23.64 -5.74 10.08
N ASN A 186 -22.79 -5.43 9.10
CA ASN A 186 -22.61 -6.24 7.90
C ASN A 186 -21.51 -7.28 8.09
N MET A 187 -21.86 -8.42 8.71
CA MET A 187 -20.95 -9.55 8.94
C MET A 187 -20.24 -10.02 7.66
N LYS A 188 -20.95 -10.03 6.52
CA LYS A 188 -20.37 -10.41 5.21
C LYS A 188 -19.25 -9.47 4.76
N VAL A 189 -19.40 -8.16 5.01
CA VAL A 189 -18.39 -7.16 4.67
C VAL A 189 -17.18 -7.34 5.56
N MET A 190 -17.38 -7.53 6.87
CA MET A 190 -16.30 -7.78 7.81
C MET A 190 -15.51 -9.05 7.46
N LEU A 191 -16.20 -10.17 7.20
CA LEU A 191 -15.57 -11.40 6.74
C LEU A 191 -14.84 -11.20 5.40
N GLY A 192 -15.42 -10.45 4.46
CA GLY A 192 -14.77 -10.10 3.20
C GLY A 192 -13.47 -9.32 3.40
N VAL A 193 -13.47 -8.31 4.28
CA VAL A 193 -12.27 -7.54 4.63
C VAL A 193 -11.20 -8.44 5.26
N LEU A 194 -11.58 -9.36 6.15
CA LEU A 194 -10.64 -10.30 6.76
C LEU A 194 -10.03 -11.27 5.76
N ILE A 195 -10.84 -11.84 4.85
CA ILE A 195 -10.35 -12.75 3.80
C ILE A 195 -9.43 -12.01 2.83
N VAL A 196 -9.85 -10.83 2.36
CA VAL A 196 -9.04 -10.02 1.44
C VAL A 196 -7.74 -9.57 2.11
N GLY A 197 -7.79 -9.17 3.38
CA GLY A 197 -6.59 -8.80 4.15
C GLY A 197 -5.65 -9.98 4.35
N ALA A 198 -6.16 -11.16 4.72
CA ALA A 198 -5.36 -12.37 4.83
C ALA A 198 -4.68 -12.71 3.50
N LEU A 199 -5.43 -12.75 2.39
CA LEU A 199 -4.89 -13.00 1.06
C LEU A 199 -3.84 -11.97 0.65
N LEU A 200 -4.09 -10.68 0.91
CA LEU A 200 -3.15 -9.61 0.63
C LEU A 200 -1.83 -9.86 1.35
N PHE A 201 -1.86 -10.14 2.66
CA PHE A 201 -0.66 -10.36 3.46
C PHE A 201 0.08 -11.65 3.08
N PHE A 202 -0.63 -12.74 2.74
CA PHE A 202 0.01 -13.94 2.20
C PHE A 202 0.70 -13.67 0.85
N VAL A 203 0.08 -12.90 -0.03
CA VAL A 203 0.69 -12.51 -1.31
C VAL A 203 1.92 -11.64 -1.05
N LEU A 204 1.83 -10.63 -0.18
CA LEU A 204 2.97 -9.79 0.20
C LEU A 204 4.13 -10.65 0.75
N GLY A 205 3.83 -11.57 1.67
CA GLY A 205 4.82 -12.52 2.21
C GLY A 205 5.43 -13.44 1.15
N SER A 206 4.62 -13.96 0.21
CA SER A 206 5.11 -14.83 -0.89
C SER A 206 6.07 -14.13 -1.83
N THR A 207 5.93 -12.80 -1.97
CA THR A 207 6.84 -11.96 -2.74
C THR A 207 8.03 -11.46 -1.92
N GLY A 208 8.17 -11.89 -0.66
CA GLY A 208 9.20 -11.41 0.28
C GLY A 208 9.11 -9.90 0.54
N GLY A 209 7.90 -9.34 0.51
CA GLY A 209 7.67 -7.88 0.59
C GLY A 209 8.22 -7.09 -0.61
N GLN A 210 8.84 -7.76 -1.61
CA GLN A 210 9.54 -7.08 -2.71
C GLN A 210 8.58 -6.41 -3.68
N ILE A 211 7.34 -6.91 -3.84
CA ILE A 211 6.37 -6.31 -4.76
C ILE A 211 6.14 -4.83 -4.45
N TYR A 212 6.15 -4.48 -3.17
CA TYR A 212 6.03 -3.09 -2.75
C TYR A 212 7.24 -2.26 -3.18
N ASN A 213 8.46 -2.78 -2.97
CA ASN A 213 9.68 -2.12 -3.41
C ASN A 213 9.68 -1.93 -4.93
N HIS A 214 9.26 -2.94 -5.70
CA HIS A 214 9.12 -2.81 -7.16
C HIS A 214 8.11 -1.73 -7.57
N LEU A 215 6.93 -1.69 -6.93
CA LEU A 215 5.90 -0.67 -7.21
C LEU A 215 6.38 0.74 -6.83
N TRP A 216 7.07 0.86 -5.70
CA TRP A 216 7.62 2.13 -5.24
C TRP A 216 8.74 2.64 -6.14
N THR A 217 9.73 1.79 -6.42
CA THR A 217 10.80 2.12 -7.36
C THR A 217 10.24 2.44 -8.74
N ALA A 218 9.17 1.75 -9.17
CA ALA A 218 8.47 2.07 -10.41
C ALA A 218 7.84 3.46 -10.42
N LEU A 219 7.23 3.89 -9.31
CA LEU A 219 6.70 5.25 -9.13
C LEU A 219 7.82 6.29 -9.15
N LEU A 220 8.91 6.04 -8.45
CA LEU A 220 10.06 6.94 -8.41
C LEU A 220 10.70 7.08 -9.78
N ALA A 221 10.87 5.99 -10.53
CA ALA A 221 11.42 5.99 -11.88
C ALA A 221 10.64 6.89 -12.87
N ILE A 222 9.40 7.25 -12.57
CA ILE A 222 8.57 8.13 -13.42
C ILE A 222 8.85 9.62 -13.13
N ILE A 223 9.39 9.97 -11.96
CA ILE A 223 9.59 11.36 -11.51
C ILE A 223 10.45 12.21 -12.49
N PRO A 224 11.61 11.74 -13.01
CA PRO A 224 12.44 12.49 -13.94
C PRO A 224 11.71 12.80 -15.25
N LEU A 225 10.89 11.86 -15.73
CA LEU A 225 10.09 12.03 -16.94
C LEU A 225 9.02 13.11 -16.74
N VAL A 226 8.36 13.09 -15.58
CA VAL A 226 7.34 14.07 -15.23
C VAL A 226 7.95 15.47 -15.09
N ILE A 227 9.01 15.60 -14.30
CA ILE A 227 9.69 16.89 -14.07
C ILE A 227 10.29 17.41 -15.38
N GLY A 228 10.99 16.56 -16.12
CA GLY A 228 11.56 16.89 -17.43
C GLY A 228 10.49 17.37 -18.42
N GLY A 229 9.37 16.64 -18.50
CA GLY A 229 8.25 16.97 -19.36
C GLY A 229 7.56 18.29 -18.99
N ILE A 230 7.37 18.56 -17.69
CA ILE A 230 6.79 19.82 -17.20
C ILE A 230 7.70 21.01 -17.53
N ILE A 231 8.99 20.92 -17.22
CA ILE A 231 9.96 22.00 -17.50
C ILE A 231 10.07 22.23 -19.00
N HIS A 232 10.18 21.16 -19.80
CA HIS A 232 10.20 21.27 -21.25
C HIS A 232 8.92 21.94 -21.80
N MET A 233 7.74 21.59 -21.25
CA MET A 233 6.48 22.24 -21.64
C MET A 233 6.49 23.74 -21.31
N ILE A 234 6.98 24.14 -20.13
CA ILE A 234 7.11 25.56 -19.76
C ILE A 234 8.01 26.30 -20.75
N VAL A 235 9.15 25.71 -21.12
CA VAL A 235 10.08 26.28 -22.11
C VAL A 235 9.42 26.45 -23.47
N VAL A 236 8.62 25.47 -23.92
CA VAL A 236 7.90 25.56 -25.19
C VAL A 236 6.80 26.62 -25.14
N THR A 237 6.00 26.66 -24.07
CA THR A 237 4.85 27.58 -23.92
C THR A 237 5.28 29.04 -23.74
N LYS A 238 6.39 29.29 -23.04
CA LYS A 238 6.96 30.64 -22.86
C LYS A 238 7.97 31.04 -23.96
N ASP A 239 8.13 30.21 -24.98
CA ASP A 239 9.14 30.33 -26.05
C ASP A 239 10.56 30.68 -25.56
N LEU A 240 10.94 30.08 -24.42
CA LEU A 240 12.29 30.23 -23.90
C LEU A 240 13.29 29.50 -24.83
N PHE A 241 14.52 30.00 -24.86
CA PHE A 241 15.59 29.47 -25.71
C PHE A 241 15.20 29.37 -27.20
N SER A 242 14.58 30.42 -27.74
CA SER A 242 14.12 30.49 -29.14
C SER A 242 15.25 30.24 -30.16
N PHE A 243 16.50 30.54 -29.82
CA PHE A 243 17.68 30.24 -30.64
C PHE A 243 17.90 28.73 -30.89
N LEU A 244 17.36 27.84 -30.04
CA LEU A 244 17.42 26.39 -30.22
C LEU A 244 16.21 25.82 -30.99
N LYS A 245 15.28 26.66 -31.44
CA LYS A 245 14.07 26.26 -32.19
C LYS A 245 14.38 25.89 -33.65
N ILE A 246 15.41 25.07 -33.83
CA ILE A 246 15.91 24.60 -35.13
C ILE A 246 15.30 23.21 -35.38
N PRO A 247 14.48 23.02 -36.42
CA PRO A 247 13.89 21.72 -36.71
C PRO A 247 14.97 20.73 -37.15
N ILE A 248 14.93 19.50 -36.63
CA ILE A 248 15.91 18.45 -36.96
C ILE A 248 15.77 18.05 -38.42
N ASN A 249 14.54 17.76 -38.84
CA ASN A 249 14.21 17.51 -40.24
C ASN A 249 12.71 17.71 -40.48
N THR A 250 12.37 18.72 -41.27
CA THR A 250 10.96 19.07 -41.55
C THR A 250 10.24 18.01 -42.38
N ARG A 251 10.94 17.34 -43.30
CA ARG A 251 10.37 16.30 -44.17
C ARG A 251 10.15 14.98 -43.42
N LEU A 252 11.11 14.58 -42.59
CA LEU A 252 11.09 13.29 -41.91
C LEU A 252 10.32 13.30 -40.59
N PHE A 253 10.38 14.38 -39.82
CA PHE A 253 9.83 14.42 -38.45
C PHE A 253 8.85 15.57 -38.21
N GLY A 254 8.78 16.54 -39.13
CA GLY A 254 7.97 17.74 -39.00
C GLY A 254 8.67 18.88 -38.26
N ALA A 255 8.11 20.09 -38.35
CA ALA A 255 8.71 21.31 -37.79
C ALA A 255 8.77 21.33 -36.26
N ASN A 256 7.95 20.53 -35.58
CA ASN A 256 7.83 20.54 -34.12
C ASN A 256 8.95 19.76 -33.41
N LYS A 257 9.68 18.89 -34.13
CA LYS A 257 10.83 18.17 -33.58
C LYS A 257 12.09 19.00 -33.75
N THR A 258 12.44 19.72 -32.70
CA THR A 258 13.50 20.74 -32.71
C THR A 258 14.69 20.34 -31.84
N LEU A 259 15.86 20.92 -32.13
CA LEU A 259 17.06 20.78 -31.30
C LEU A 259 16.80 21.22 -29.85
N ARG A 260 15.91 22.22 -29.64
CA ARG A 260 15.45 22.64 -28.31
C ARG A 260 14.96 21.46 -27.48
N GLY A 261 14.15 20.57 -28.03
CA GLY A 261 13.68 19.39 -27.29
C GLY A 261 14.82 18.45 -26.89
N PHE A 262 15.80 18.27 -27.78
CA PHE A 262 16.96 17.41 -27.56
C PHE A 262 18.01 18.00 -26.60
N VAL A 263 17.97 19.30 -26.33
CA VAL A 263 18.85 19.95 -25.34
C VAL A 263 18.13 20.16 -24.02
N VAL A 264 16.89 20.63 -24.06
CA VAL A 264 16.13 20.99 -22.86
C VAL A 264 15.67 19.75 -22.11
N MET A 265 15.18 18.71 -22.78
CA MET A 265 14.67 17.52 -22.10
C MET A 265 15.74 16.78 -21.26
N PRO A 266 16.97 16.56 -21.76
CA PRO A 266 18.08 16.04 -20.95
C PRO A 266 18.37 16.87 -19.70
N LEU A 267 18.52 18.20 -19.87
CA LEU A 267 18.83 19.10 -18.75
C LEU A 267 17.69 19.19 -17.73
N ALA A 268 16.45 19.19 -18.23
CA ALA A 268 15.23 19.28 -17.43
C ALA A 268 14.95 18.02 -16.61
N SER A 269 15.49 16.87 -17.00
CA SER A 269 15.31 15.61 -16.29
C SER A 269 16.26 15.46 -15.09
N ILE A 270 17.38 16.20 -15.07
CA ILE A 270 18.40 16.14 -14.01
C ILE A 270 17.82 16.44 -12.61
N PRO A 271 17.05 17.52 -12.37
CA PRO A 271 16.48 17.80 -11.05
C PRO A 271 15.58 16.67 -10.54
N GLY A 272 14.86 15.99 -11.44
CA GLY A 272 14.02 14.87 -11.06
C GLY A 272 14.81 13.64 -10.61
N VAL A 273 15.99 13.40 -11.19
CA VAL A 273 16.88 12.34 -10.71
C VAL A 273 17.44 12.67 -9.33
N TYR A 274 17.89 13.90 -9.11
CA TYR A 274 18.33 14.33 -7.76
C TYR A 274 17.21 14.22 -6.72
N LEU A 275 15.96 14.49 -7.09
CA LEU A 275 14.82 14.28 -6.21
C LEU A 275 14.62 12.81 -5.86
N ILE A 276 14.75 11.89 -6.82
CA ILE A 276 14.69 10.45 -6.51
C ILE A 276 15.84 10.03 -5.59
N HIS A 277 17.08 10.50 -5.83
CA HIS A 277 18.23 10.25 -4.94
C HIS A 277 17.89 10.60 -3.50
N TRP A 278 17.41 11.82 -3.28
CA TRP A 278 17.04 12.28 -1.94
C TRP A 278 15.90 11.45 -1.33
N LEU A 279 14.83 11.16 -2.09
CA LEU A 279 13.70 10.37 -1.59
C LEU A 279 14.10 8.94 -1.21
N ALA A 280 14.98 8.34 -2.00
CA ALA A 280 15.49 7.02 -1.74
C ALA A 280 16.43 7.00 -0.52
N GLU A 281 17.27 8.04 -0.33
CA GLU A 281 18.15 8.17 0.84
C GLU A 281 17.34 8.28 2.14
N VAL A 282 16.28 9.10 2.12
CA VAL A 282 15.38 9.26 3.26
C VAL A 282 14.69 7.94 3.64
N ARG A 283 14.42 7.10 2.65
CA ARG A 283 13.72 5.82 2.85
C ARG A 283 14.65 4.65 3.16
N GLY A 284 15.88 4.67 2.65
CA GLY A 284 16.88 3.61 2.82
C GLY A 284 16.57 2.33 2.04
N ASP A 285 15.90 2.41 0.88
CA ASP A 285 15.52 1.22 0.12
C ASP A 285 16.62 0.76 -0.87
N ALA A 286 17.08 -0.49 -0.73
CA ALA A 286 18.22 -1.01 -1.49
C ALA A 286 17.97 -1.06 -3.01
N LEU A 287 16.74 -1.41 -3.43
CA LEU A 287 16.39 -1.50 -4.85
C LEU A 287 16.45 -0.14 -5.56
N THR A 288 16.03 0.94 -4.90
CA THR A 288 16.16 2.28 -5.49
C THR A 288 17.59 2.80 -5.38
N MET A 289 18.36 2.40 -4.35
CA MET A 289 19.78 2.73 -4.25
C MET A 289 20.61 2.18 -5.42
N GLU A 290 20.25 1.00 -5.94
CA GLU A 290 20.87 0.45 -7.14
C GLU A 290 20.64 1.32 -8.40
N LEU A 291 19.59 2.16 -8.47
CA LEU A 291 19.45 3.12 -9.58
C LEU A 291 20.58 4.15 -9.60
N PHE A 292 21.23 4.39 -8.46
CA PHE A 292 22.25 5.43 -8.28
C PHE A 292 23.66 4.93 -8.48
N SER A 293 23.83 3.72 -9.04
CA SER A 293 25.16 3.22 -9.45
C SER A 293 25.83 4.08 -10.54
N ILE A 294 25.09 5.01 -11.13
CA ILE A 294 25.54 5.94 -12.17
C ILE A 294 25.39 7.38 -11.65
N PRO A 295 26.28 8.33 -12.01
CA PRO A 295 26.13 9.73 -11.62
C PRO A 295 24.74 10.30 -11.96
N ALA A 296 24.07 10.92 -10.98
CA ALA A 296 22.70 11.44 -11.09
C ALA A 296 22.47 12.31 -12.33
N TRP A 297 23.40 13.23 -12.61
CA TRP A 297 23.33 14.11 -13.76
C TRP A 297 23.40 13.35 -15.09
N TRP A 298 24.18 12.27 -15.14
CA TRP A 298 24.35 11.45 -16.33
C TRP A 298 23.09 10.62 -16.61
N LEU A 299 22.51 10.02 -15.57
CA LEU A 299 21.23 9.35 -15.65
C LEU A 299 20.12 10.31 -16.14
N GLY A 300 20.08 11.53 -15.61
CA GLY A 300 19.12 12.57 -16.04
C GLY A 300 19.28 12.91 -17.53
N VAL A 301 20.50 13.13 -17.99
CA VAL A 301 20.79 13.41 -19.41
C VAL A 301 20.33 12.26 -20.30
N LEU A 302 20.67 11.02 -19.94
CA LEU A 302 20.31 9.83 -20.72
C LEU A 302 18.81 9.60 -20.78
N LEU A 303 18.11 9.76 -19.66
CA LEU A 303 16.64 9.65 -19.61
C LEU A 303 15.97 10.69 -20.50
N GLY A 304 16.41 11.95 -20.44
CA GLY A 304 15.84 13.00 -21.28
C GLY A 304 16.18 12.87 -22.77
N LEU A 305 17.38 12.35 -23.10
CA LEU A 305 17.73 12.02 -24.49
C LEU A 305 16.88 10.86 -25.01
N ALA A 306 16.71 9.80 -24.22
CA ALA A 306 15.90 8.66 -24.59
C ALA A 306 14.42 9.05 -24.76
N TYR A 307 13.92 9.93 -23.90
CA TYR A 307 12.58 10.52 -24.03
C TYR A 307 12.43 11.22 -25.38
N ALA A 308 13.33 12.16 -25.70
CA ALA A 308 13.25 12.94 -26.94
C ALA A 308 13.43 12.06 -28.20
N ALA A 309 14.33 11.08 -28.13
CA ALA A 309 14.58 10.13 -29.21
C ALA A 309 13.39 9.21 -29.48
N ALA A 310 12.70 8.74 -28.44
CA ALA A 310 11.59 7.80 -28.57
C ALA A 310 10.36 8.41 -29.25
N GLU A 311 10.22 9.74 -29.28
CA GLU A 311 9.16 10.42 -30.03
C GLU A 311 9.42 10.48 -31.56
N ILE A 312 10.66 10.22 -32.00
CA ILE A 312 11.05 10.31 -33.42
C ILE A 312 10.35 9.25 -34.29
N PRO A 313 10.38 7.94 -33.96
CA PRO A 313 9.80 6.89 -34.80
C PRO A 313 8.32 7.13 -35.12
N ASN A 314 7.55 7.54 -34.12
CA ASN A 314 6.13 7.85 -34.26
C ASN A 314 5.90 9.03 -35.21
N SER A 315 6.69 10.09 -35.07
CA SER A 315 6.66 11.25 -35.96
C SER A 315 7.00 10.88 -37.42
N PHE A 316 8.00 10.02 -37.62
CA PHE A 316 8.41 9.50 -38.92
C PHE A 316 7.30 8.71 -39.61
N ILE A 317 6.66 7.78 -38.90
CA ILE A 317 5.56 6.98 -39.45
C ILE A 317 4.39 7.90 -39.83
N LYS A 318 4.05 8.89 -38.98
CA LYS A 318 3.02 9.89 -39.30
C LYS A 318 3.34 10.68 -40.57
N ARG A 319 4.60 11.06 -40.81
CA ARG A 319 5.01 11.76 -42.04
C ARG A 319 4.85 10.88 -43.28
N ARG A 320 5.21 9.59 -43.19
CA ARG A 320 5.08 8.63 -44.30
C ARG A 320 3.64 8.35 -44.70
N MET A 321 2.69 8.54 -43.77
CA MET A 321 1.26 8.44 -44.04
C MET A 321 0.63 9.76 -44.52
N GLY A 322 1.41 10.83 -44.71
CA GLY A 322 0.91 12.12 -45.19
C GLY A 322 0.15 12.95 -44.16
N VAL A 323 0.28 12.66 -42.87
CA VAL A 323 -0.39 13.41 -41.79
C VAL A 323 0.37 14.71 -41.50
N ALA A 324 -0.26 15.84 -41.18
CA ALA A 324 0.43 17.11 -40.90
C ALA A 324 1.01 17.16 -39.46
N PRO A 325 1.99 18.04 -39.15
CA PRO A 325 2.61 18.08 -37.82
C PRO A 325 1.57 18.48 -36.76
N GLY A 326 1.44 17.69 -35.69
CA GLY A 326 0.44 17.92 -34.65
C GLY A 326 -0.93 17.29 -34.92
N GLU A 327 -1.13 16.67 -36.07
CA GLU A 327 -2.37 15.94 -36.38
C GLU A 327 -2.27 14.45 -36.03
N THR A 328 -3.42 13.85 -35.69
CA THR A 328 -3.57 12.41 -35.48
C THR A 328 -4.11 11.75 -36.76
N PRO A 329 -3.52 10.64 -37.21
CA PRO A 329 -4.02 9.92 -38.40
C PRO A 329 -5.48 9.44 -38.23
N GLN A 330 -6.28 9.51 -39.30
CA GLN A 330 -7.63 8.92 -39.29
C GLN A 330 -7.59 7.38 -39.35
N ARG A 331 -6.65 6.82 -40.10
CA ARG A 331 -6.39 5.37 -40.18
C ARG A 331 -5.54 4.93 -38.98
N PHE A 332 -5.93 3.85 -38.30
CA PHE A 332 -5.29 3.36 -37.07
C PHE A 332 -5.22 4.40 -35.94
N LYS A 333 -6.20 5.30 -35.85
CA LYS A 333 -6.25 6.38 -34.85
C LYS A 333 -5.97 5.91 -33.42
N LEU A 334 -6.59 4.81 -33.00
CA LEU A 334 -6.40 4.26 -31.65
C LEU A 334 -4.94 3.87 -31.37
N PHE A 335 -4.29 3.22 -32.33
CA PHE A 335 -2.88 2.82 -32.22
C PHE A 335 -1.98 4.04 -32.04
N PHE A 336 -2.17 5.10 -32.83
CA PHE A 336 -1.35 6.31 -32.73
C PHE A 336 -1.60 7.09 -31.44
N VAL A 337 -2.84 7.12 -30.93
CA VAL A 337 -3.15 7.75 -29.63
C VAL A 337 -2.45 7.01 -28.49
N ILE A 338 -2.42 5.67 -28.53
CA ILE A 338 -1.71 4.86 -27.53
C ILE A 338 -0.20 5.04 -27.68
N ALA A 339 0.32 4.98 -28.91
CA ALA A 339 1.74 5.15 -29.19
C ALA A 339 2.26 6.53 -28.75
N ASP A 340 1.49 7.61 -28.95
CA ASP A 340 1.79 8.97 -28.48
C ASP A 340 1.84 9.11 -26.95
N GLN A 341 1.30 8.14 -26.21
CA GLN A 341 1.36 8.11 -24.74
C GLN A 341 2.47 7.21 -24.22
N LEU A 342 2.85 6.19 -24.98
CA LEU A 342 3.82 5.18 -24.58
C LEU A 342 5.23 5.46 -25.08
N ASP A 343 5.40 6.22 -26.16
CA ASP A 343 6.69 6.44 -26.83
C ASP A 343 7.80 6.86 -25.87
N SER A 344 7.61 7.98 -25.19
CA SER A 344 8.52 8.52 -24.19
C SER A 344 8.79 7.57 -23.02
N THR A 345 7.76 6.85 -22.57
CA THR A 345 7.89 5.87 -21.47
C THR A 345 8.75 4.69 -21.91
N ILE A 346 8.52 4.16 -23.11
CA ILE A 346 9.32 3.08 -23.69
C ILE A 346 10.77 3.52 -23.84
N GLY A 347 11.02 4.74 -24.33
CA GLY A 347 12.36 5.32 -24.43
C GLY A 347 13.12 5.27 -23.11
N CYS A 348 12.52 5.79 -22.05
CA CYS A 348 13.14 5.79 -20.72
C CYS A 348 13.27 4.39 -20.11
N LEU A 349 12.32 3.49 -20.35
CA LEU A 349 12.42 2.10 -19.91
C LEU A 349 13.64 1.38 -20.52
N LEU A 350 14.01 1.67 -21.77
CA LEU A 350 15.21 1.10 -22.37
C LEU A 350 16.49 1.52 -21.62
N VAL A 351 16.54 2.77 -21.13
CA VAL A 351 17.64 3.24 -20.29
C VAL A 351 17.72 2.41 -19.01
N TYR A 352 16.57 2.20 -18.36
CA TYR A 352 16.48 1.39 -17.14
C TYR A 352 16.82 -0.09 -17.34
N VAL A 353 16.44 -0.67 -18.49
CA VAL A 353 16.78 -2.05 -18.86
C VAL A 353 18.28 -2.20 -19.10
N PHE A 354 18.86 -1.37 -19.98
CA PHE A 354 20.23 -1.59 -20.46
C PHE A 354 21.30 -1.07 -19.53
N LEU A 355 21.04 0.01 -18.77
CA LEU A 355 22.06 0.61 -17.91
C LEU A 355 21.93 0.21 -16.45
N LEU A 356 20.70 0.08 -15.95
CA LEU A 356 20.45 -0.19 -14.54
C LEU A 356 20.01 -1.64 -14.27
N GLN A 357 19.84 -2.45 -15.31
CA GLN A 357 19.42 -3.85 -15.22
C GLN A 357 18.21 -4.04 -14.29
N MET A 358 17.26 -3.10 -14.36
CA MET A 358 16.10 -3.09 -13.47
C MET A 358 15.31 -4.42 -13.54
N PRO A 359 14.80 -4.92 -12.40
CA PRO A 359 13.98 -6.12 -12.39
C PRO A 359 12.74 -5.99 -13.28
N MET A 360 12.37 -7.09 -13.94
CA MET A 360 11.22 -7.14 -14.86
C MET A 360 9.92 -6.70 -14.20
N LEU A 361 9.72 -7.00 -12.91
CA LEU A 361 8.53 -6.58 -12.17
C LEU A 361 8.47 -5.05 -11.99
N THR A 362 9.61 -4.40 -11.72
CA THR A 362 9.70 -2.92 -11.69
C THR A 362 9.38 -2.34 -13.05
N LEU A 363 10.00 -2.86 -14.12
CA LEU A 363 9.80 -2.38 -15.49
C LEU A 363 8.34 -2.51 -15.95
N ALA A 364 7.71 -3.68 -15.69
CA ALA A 364 6.31 -3.91 -16.00
C ALA A 364 5.40 -2.95 -15.21
N SER A 365 5.69 -2.73 -13.94
CA SER A 365 4.97 -1.78 -13.09
C SER A 365 5.09 -0.34 -13.63
N THR A 366 6.31 0.10 -13.99
CA THR A 366 6.54 1.42 -14.59
C THR A 366 5.80 1.57 -15.92
N PHE A 367 5.80 0.56 -16.78
CA PHE A 367 5.09 0.58 -18.06
C PHE A 367 3.58 0.77 -17.90
N VAL A 368 2.97 0.18 -16.85
CA VAL A 368 1.54 0.31 -16.56
C VAL A 368 1.22 1.66 -15.88
N ILE A 369 2.06 2.11 -14.95
CA ILE A 369 1.79 3.29 -14.12
C ILE A 369 2.09 4.61 -14.87
N ALA A 370 3.16 4.65 -15.66
CA ALA A 370 3.63 5.88 -16.30
C ALA A 370 2.59 6.56 -17.21
N PRO A 371 1.81 5.85 -18.04
CA PRO A 371 0.79 6.48 -18.89
C PRO A 371 -0.33 7.13 -18.08
N VAL A 372 -0.72 6.50 -16.97
CA VAL A 372 -1.74 7.03 -16.04
C VAL A 372 -1.25 8.33 -15.42
N ILE A 373 -0.01 8.37 -14.91
CA ILE A 373 0.59 9.58 -14.35
C ILE A 373 0.73 10.67 -15.42
N ALA A 374 1.17 10.31 -16.63
CA ALA A 374 1.30 11.27 -17.73
C ALA A 374 -0.04 11.91 -18.11
N LEU A 375 -1.15 11.15 -18.09
CA LEU A 375 -2.50 11.68 -18.31
C LEU A 375 -2.92 12.65 -17.20
N LEU A 376 -2.65 12.31 -15.93
CA LEU A 376 -2.94 13.20 -14.81
C LEU A 376 -2.15 14.51 -14.90
N VAL A 377 -0.85 14.44 -15.21
CA VAL A 377 0.00 15.62 -15.40
C VAL A 377 -0.51 16.50 -16.54
N LYS A 378 -0.93 15.91 -17.68
CA LYS A 378 -1.55 16.66 -18.78
C LYS A 378 -2.80 17.42 -18.35
N GLN A 379 -3.64 16.82 -17.49
CA GLN A 379 -4.83 17.49 -16.96
C GLN A 379 -4.46 18.68 -16.06
N VAL A 380 -3.47 18.51 -15.18
CA VAL A 380 -2.97 19.59 -14.32
C VAL A 380 -2.40 20.74 -15.16
N LEU A 381 -1.56 20.43 -16.17
CA LEU A 381 -0.98 21.45 -17.05
C LEU A 381 -2.03 22.23 -17.85
N PHE A 382 -3.13 21.58 -18.25
CA PHE A 382 -4.26 22.24 -18.91
C PHE A 382 -4.96 23.23 -17.96
N VAL A 383 -5.24 22.81 -16.72
CA VAL A 383 -5.84 23.68 -15.68
C VAL A 383 -4.95 24.89 -15.39
N LEU A 384 -3.62 24.71 -15.39
CA LEU A 384 -2.65 25.78 -15.20
C LEU A 384 -2.45 26.69 -16.43
N GLY A 385 -3.18 26.46 -17.53
CA GLY A 385 -3.05 27.25 -18.77
C GLY A 385 -1.74 27.05 -19.52
N LEU A 386 -0.94 26.05 -19.15
CA LEU A 386 0.34 25.72 -19.78
C LEU A 386 0.19 24.85 -21.03
N LYS A 387 -0.99 24.27 -21.26
CA LYS A 387 -1.34 23.47 -22.44
C LYS A 387 -2.67 23.92 -23.03
N SER A 388 -2.74 24.10 -24.35
CA SER A 388 -3.93 24.59 -25.06
C SER A 388 -5.03 23.54 -25.29
N THR A 389 -4.74 22.25 -25.08
CA THR A 389 -5.67 21.15 -25.38
C THR A 389 -5.70 20.10 -24.27
N ARG A 390 -6.91 19.64 -23.92
CA ARG A 390 -7.18 18.66 -22.84
C ARG A 390 -6.76 17.22 -23.19
N ARG A 391 -6.52 16.91 -24.46
CA ARG A 391 -6.18 15.56 -24.95
C ARG A 391 -4.70 15.20 -24.76
#